data_AF-A0A7J9J1G4-F1
#
_entry.id   AF-A0A7J9J1G4-F1
#
_cell.length_a   1.000
_cell.length_b   1.000
_cell.length_c   1.000
_cell.angle_alpha   90.00
_cell.angle_beta   90.00
_cell.angle_gamma   90.00
#
_symmetry.space_group_name_H-M   'P 1'
#
loop_
_entity.id
_entity.type
_entity.pdbx_description
1 polymer ?
#
loop_
_entity_poly.entity_id
_entity_poly.type
_entity_poly.pdbx_seq_one_letter_code
_entity_poly.pdbx_strand_id
1 'polypeptide(L)'
;ELSYEGVQSLLGLAHTTGTISDALPPPKSTLLSSFMLSYNPDVKGSTLTHGARALAKHVNRSSNKYWGNLNGSGELLCCPSSIFPDSNKNKLAMGVIMDLISNSCWLNMYTVQPHGDVFEIRVAEGYGARWSKDGYK
;
A
#
# COMPACT_ATOMS: atom_id res chain seq x y z
N GLU A 1 31.00 -2.86 -15.64
CA GLU A 1 29.68 -2.19 -15.52
C GLU A 1 28.96 -2.76 -14.29
N LEU A 2 27.85 -2.16 -13.85
CA LEU A 2 27.08 -2.69 -12.71
C LEU A 2 25.98 -3.64 -13.24
N SER A 3 25.85 -4.83 -12.66
CA SER A 3 24.80 -5.78 -13.01
C SER A 3 23.43 -5.33 -12.49
N TYR A 4 22.35 -5.89 -13.03
CA TYR A 4 20.99 -5.58 -12.58
C TYR A 4 20.78 -5.96 -11.10
N GLU A 5 21.26 -7.14 -10.69
CA GLU A 5 21.37 -7.58 -9.29
C GLU A 5 22.16 -6.59 -8.41
N GLY A 6 23.22 -6.00 -8.96
CA GLY A 6 23.98 -4.93 -8.31
C GLY A 6 23.17 -3.65 -8.10
N VAL A 7 22.38 -3.24 -9.09
CA VAL A 7 21.43 -2.10 -8.96
C VAL A 7 20.34 -2.42 -7.93
N GLN A 8 19.75 -3.61 -7.98
CA GLN A 8 18.75 -4.07 -7.00
C GLN A 8 19.31 -4.08 -5.57
N SER A 9 20.56 -4.54 -5.41
CA SER A 9 21.27 -4.54 -4.13
C SER A 9 21.53 -3.12 -3.60
N LEU A 10 21.95 -2.18 -4.45
CA LEU A 10 22.13 -0.76 -4.07
C LEU A 10 20.80 -0.07 -3.73
N LEU A 11 19.68 -0.52 -4.31
CA LEU A 11 18.33 -0.06 -3.97
C LEU A 11 17.73 -0.77 -2.73
N GLY A 12 18.46 -1.69 -2.10
CA GLY A 12 18.03 -2.40 -0.90
C GLY A 12 16.97 -3.48 -1.14
N LEU A 13 16.85 -4.02 -2.36
CA LEU A 13 15.93 -5.13 -2.63
C LEU A 13 16.41 -6.42 -1.98
N ALA A 14 15.52 -7.05 -1.22
CA ALA A 14 15.75 -8.39 -0.69
C ALA A 14 15.71 -9.43 -1.82
N HIS A 15 16.62 -10.39 -1.78
CA HIS A 15 16.68 -11.47 -2.76
C HIS A 15 16.13 -12.76 -2.12
N THR A 16 14.98 -13.22 -2.61
CA THR A 16 14.26 -14.42 -2.15
C THR A 16 13.89 -15.31 -3.33
N THR A 17 13.48 -16.56 -3.07
CA THR A 17 12.83 -17.42 -4.08
C THR A 17 11.70 -16.66 -4.79
N GLY A 18 11.71 -16.66 -6.13
CA GLY A 18 10.75 -15.94 -6.96
C GLY A 18 11.07 -14.46 -7.22
N THR A 19 12.19 -13.93 -6.72
CA THR A 19 12.67 -12.56 -7.05
C THR A 19 12.99 -12.45 -8.53
N ILE A 20 12.59 -11.32 -9.13
CA ILE A 20 12.72 -11.06 -10.57
C ILE A 20 14.02 -10.28 -10.79
N SER A 21 15.07 -10.96 -11.26
CA SER A 21 16.44 -10.41 -11.39
C SER A 21 16.58 -9.24 -12.38
N ASP A 22 15.55 -8.94 -13.17
CA ASP A 22 15.48 -7.87 -14.17
C ASP A 22 14.33 -6.87 -13.93
N ALA A 23 13.87 -6.72 -12.67
CA ALA A 23 12.84 -5.75 -12.30
C ALA A 23 13.28 -4.74 -11.21
N LEU A 24 13.17 -3.45 -11.52
CA LEU A 24 13.34 -2.34 -10.56
C LEU A 24 12.01 -1.99 -9.87
N PRO A 25 12.04 -1.45 -8.63
CA PRO A 25 10.84 -1.01 -7.93
C PRO A 25 10.18 0.18 -8.67
N PRO A 26 8.83 0.26 -8.73
CA PRO A 26 8.15 1.41 -9.32
C PRO A 26 8.47 2.72 -8.61
N PRO A 27 8.44 3.88 -9.31
CA PRO A 27 8.61 5.18 -8.69
C PRO A 27 7.61 5.40 -7.54
N LYS A 28 8.07 5.98 -6.42
CA LYS A 28 7.20 6.30 -5.26
C LYS A 28 5.98 7.16 -5.67
N SER A 29 6.12 8.00 -6.68
CA SER A 29 5.03 8.77 -7.29
C SER A 29 3.96 7.90 -7.97
N THR A 30 4.34 6.80 -8.65
CA THR A 30 3.40 5.83 -9.23
C THR A 30 2.64 5.09 -8.12
N LEU A 31 3.36 4.62 -7.10
CA LEU A 31 2.77 3.92 -5.94
C LEU A 31 1.76 4.77 -5.17
N LEU A 32 2.07 6.06 -4.98
CA LEU A 32 1.20 7.02 -4.29
C LEU A 32 0.01 7.47 -5.16
N SER A 33 0.22 7.70 -6.46
CA SER A 33 -0.86 8.13 -7.36
C SER A 33 -1.86 7.00 -7.60
N SER A 34 -1.42 5.76 -7.79
CA SER A 34 -2.30 4.59 -7.96
C SER A 34 -3.13 4.31 -6.70
N PHE A 35 -2.50 4.36 -5.53
CA PHE A 35 -3.15 4.23 -4.23
C PHE A 35 -4.21 5.32 -3.99
N MET A 36 -4.06 6.48 -4.64
CA MET A 36 -4.99 7.62 -4.59
C MET A 36 -5.97 7.71 -5.77
N LEU A 37 -5.99 6.76 -6.71
CA LEU A 37 -7.03 6.68 -7.74
C LEU A 37 -8.39 6.38 -7.09
N SER A 38 -9.47 6.95 -7.65
CA SER A 38 -10.84 6.63 -7.25
C SER A 38 -11.13 5.15 -7.52
N TYR A 39 -11.67 4.45 -6.52
CA TYR A 39 -11.95 3.02 -6.61
C TYR A 39 -13.15 2.69 -7.53
N ASN A 40 -14.11 3.61 -7.62
CA ASN A 40 -15.34 3.46 -8.41
C ASN A 40 -15.67 4.81 -9.08
N PRO A 41 -14.94 5.25 -10.13
CA PRO A 41 -15.12 6.57 -10.73
C PRO A 41 -16.54 6.79 -11.31
N ASP A 42 -17.19 5.73 -11.79
CA ASP A 42 -18.53 5.80 -12.39
C ASP A 42 -19.66 5.94 -11.36
N VAL A 43 -19.37 5.69 -10.08
CA VAL A 43 -20.38 5.78 -9.00
C VAL A 43 -20.48 7.22 -8.52
N LYS A 44 -21.45 7.96 -9.09
CA LYS A 44 -21.72 9.38 -8.77
C LYS A 44 -21.74 9.65 -7.26
N GLY A 45 -20.80 10.47 -6.79
CA GLY A 45 -20.64 10.84 -5.38
C GLY A 45 -19.65 9.98 -4.59
N SER A 46 -19.18 8.85 -5.13
CA SER A 46 -18.05 8.11 -4.54
C SER A 46 -16.75 8.88 -4.79
N THR A 47 -15.98 9.09 -3.72
CA THR A 47 -14.63 9.67 -3.82
C THR A 47 -13.59 8.84 -3.06
N LEU A 48 -13.95 7.60 -2.70
CA LEU A 48 -13.09 6.65 -1.99
C LEU A 48 -11.96 6.16 -2.88
N THR A 49 -10.72 6.23 -2.40
CA THR A 49 -9.57 5.73 -3.16
C THR A 49 -9.36 4.22 -3.04
N HIS A 50 -8.60 3.64 -3.97
CA HIS A 50 -8.09 2.27 -3.89
C HIS A 50 -7.44 2.00 -2.52
N GLY A 51 -6.57 2.90 -2.07
CA GLY A 51 -5.87 2.81 -0.79
C GLY A 51 -6.79 2.89 0.43
N ALA A 52 -7.78 3.78 0.42
CA ALA A 52 -8.77 3.84 1.49
C ALA A 52 -9.60 2.56 1.60
N ARG A 53 -9.95 1.95 0.45
CA ARG A 53 -10.64 0.65 0.43
C ARG A 53 -9.72 -0.54 0.75
N ALA A 54 -8.42 -0.43 0.52
CA ALA A 54 -7.44 -1.41 0.99
C ALA A 54 -7.33 -1.35 2.53
N LEU A 55 -7.06 -0.18 3.10
CA LEU A 55 -6.90 0.02 4.54
C LEU A 55 -8.14 -0.48 5.33
N ALA A 56 -9.35 -0.16 4.86
CA ALA A 56 -10.59 -0.59 5.49
C ALA A 56 -10.75 -2.12 5.61
N LYS A 57 -10.09 -2.93 4.74
CA LYS A 57 -10.07 -4.39 4.86
C LYS A 57 -9.08 -4.90 5.91
N HIS A 58 -8.11 -4.07 6.32
CA HIS A 58 -6.98 -4.42 7.17
C HIS A 58 -7.10 -3.92 8.62
N VAL A 59 -7.86 -2.83 8.89
CA VAL A 59 -8.08 -2.32 10.27
C VAL A 59 -8.49 -3.44 11.24
N ASN A 60 -9.51 -4.23 10.88
CA ASN A 60 -10.03 -5.29 11.74
C ASN A 60 -9.14 -6.56 11.79
N ARG A 61 -7.92 -6.53 11.20
CA ARG A 61 -6.95 -7.63 11.20
C ARG A 61 -5.73 -7.38 12.11
N SER A 62 -5.71 -6.27 12.84
CA SER A 62 -4.58 -5.83 13.67
C SER A 62 -5.06 -5.56 15.09
N SER A 63 -4.69 -6.43 16.03
CA SER A 63 -5.03 -6.31 17.46
C SER A 63 -4.40 -5.07 18.11
N ASN A 64 -3.22 -4.68 17.65
CA ASN A 64 -2.50 -3.46 18.05
C ASN A 64 -2.95 -2.19 17.30
N LYS A 65 -3.98 -2.25 16.43
CA LYS A 65 -4.55 -1.09 15.71
C LYS A 65 -3.54 -0.33 14.83
N TYR A 66 -2.51 -1.01 14.30
CA TYR A 66 -1.47 -0.43 13.43
C TYR A 66 -2.07 0.32 12.22
N TRP A 67 -3.12 -0.25 11.63
CA TRP A 67 -3.85 0.31 10.49
C TRP A 67 -4.81 1.47 10.85
N GLY A 68 -4.80 1.94 12.11
CA GLY A 68 -5.72 2.96 12.64
C GLY A 68 -6.91 2.40 13.42
N ASN A 69 -7.74 3.29 13.95
CA ASN A 69 -8.89 2.98 14.82
C ASN A 69 -10.25 3.27 14.15
N LEU A 70 -11.25 2.43 14.46
CA LEU A 70 -12.64 2.57 14.01
C LEU A 70 -13.66 2.11 15.10
N ASN A 71 -14.13 3.02 15.96
CA ASN A 71 -15.23 2.85 16.96
C ASN A 71 -15.97 4.21 17.12
N GLY A 72 -17.31 4.39 17.28
CA GLY A 72 -18.02 5.62 16.76
C GLY A 72 -18.42 6.86 17.62
N SER A 73 -18.13 8.08 17.10
CA SER A 73 -18.52 9.48 17.46
C SER A 73 -17.54 10.63 17.04
N GLY A 74 -17.01 10.68 15.80
CA GLY A 74 -16.38 11.90 15.24
C GLY A 74 -14.84 12.10 15.29
N GLU A 75 -14.16 12.01 16.44
CA GLU A 75 -12.71 12.30 16.57
C GLU A 75 -11.88 11.08 17.02
N LEU A 76 -11.13 10.46 16.10
CA LEU A 76 -10.65 9.05 16.20
C LEU A 76 -11.80 8.03 16.23
N LEU A 77 -12.95 8.33 15.60
CA LEU A 77 -14.12 7.48 15.74
C LEU A 77 -14.94 7.16 14.45
N CYS A 78 -15.44 5.92 14.36
CA CYS A 78 -16.17 5.29 13.24
C CYS A 78 -17.70 5.44 13.30
N CYS A 79 -18.26 6.36 12.53
CA CYS A 79 -19.70 6.39 12.28
C CYS A 79 -20.09 5.46 11.10
N PRO A 80 -21.35 5.03 10.98
CA PRO A 80 -21.83 4.21 9.85
C PRO A 80 -21.58 4.84 8.47
N SER A 81 -21.79 4.05 7.43
CA SER A 81 -21.42 4.33 6.02
C SER A 81 -21.98 5.63 5.41
N SER A 82 -22.92 6.31 6.07
CA SER A 82 -23.54 7.57 5.65
C SER A 82 -22.89 8.85 6.21
N ILE A 83 -22.00 8.78 7.21
CA ILE A 83 -21.60 9.98 8.00
C ILE A 83 -20.15 10.43 7.77
N PHE A 84 -19.26 9.57 7.26
CA PHE A 84 -17.87 9.96 6.93
C PHE A 84 -17.69 10.22 5.42
N PRO A 85 -17.41 11.47 4.98
CA PRO A 85 -17.02 11.75 3.61
C PRO A 85 -15.69 11.06 3.31
N ASP A 86 -15.57 10.48 2.12
CA ASP A 86 -14.44 9.61 1.78
C ASP A 86 -13.08 10.31 1.90
N SER A 87 -13.03 11.64 1.75
CA SER A 87 -11.88 12.50 2.03
C SER A 87 -11.14 12.13 3.34
N ASN A 88 -11.85 11.83 4.44
CA ASN A 88 -11.19 11.49 5.70
C ASN A 88 -10.61 10.07 5.72
N LYS A 89 -11.25 9.11 5.02
CA LYS A 89 -10.73 7.75 4.82
C LYS A 89 -9.48 7.78 3.92
N ASN A 90 -9.52 8.61 2.89
CA ASN A 90 -8.42 8.86 1.96
C ASN A 90 -7.21 9.52 2.67
N LYS A 91 -7.45 10.51 3.54
CA LYS A 91 -6.40 11.14 4.36
C LYS A 91 -5.71 10.14 5.28
N LEU A 92 -6.47 9.31 6.01
CA LEU A 92 -5.91 8.28 6.88
C LEU A 92 -5.07 7.27 6.07
N ALA A 93 -5.59 6.81 4.94
CA ALA A 93 -4.88 5.90 4.05
C ALA A 93 -3.59 6.53 3.48
N MET A 94 -3.63 7.81 3.09
CA MET A 94 -2.45 8.55 2.64
C MET A 94 -1.39 8.64 3.75
N GLY A 95 -1.79 8.91 4.99
CA GLY A 95 -0.87 8.90 6.14
C GLY A 95 -0.19 7.55 6.33
N VAL A 96 -0.97 6.47 6.35
CA VAL A 96 -0.45 5.10 6.52
C VAL A 96 0.49 4.68 5.39
N ILE A 97 0.17 5.00 4.12
CA ILE A 97 1.03 4.59 3.01
C ILE A 97 2.31 5.43 2.92
N MET A 98 2.26 6.72 3.27
CA MET A 98 3.44 7.57 3.40
C MET A 98 4.37 7.09 4.51
N ASP A 99 3.82 6.67 5.65
CA ASP A 99 4.59 6.06 6.74
C ASP A 99 5.27 4.76 6.29
N LEU A 100 4.51 3.81 5.71
CA LEU A 100 5.06 2.57 5.15
C LEU A 100 6.17 2.82 4.12
N ILE A 101 5.99 3.81 3.22
CA ILE A 101 6.97 4.16 2.17
C ILE A 101 8.21 4.90 2.73
N SER A 102 8.13 5.42 3.96
CA SER A 102 9.24 6.12 4.64
C SER A 102 10.01 5.19 5.58
N ASN A 103 9.30 4.30 6.27
CA ASN A 103 9.84 3.39 7.29
C ASN A 103 10.12 1.97 6.77
N SER A 104 9.90 1.69 5.48
CA SER A 104 10.14 0.36 4.89
C SER A 104 11.61 -0.06 5.02
N CYS A 105 11.87 -1.09 5.82
CA CYS A 105 13.19 -1.70 5.97
C CYS A 105 13.41 -2.92 5.06
N TRP A 106 12.37 -3.35 4.34
CA TRP A 106 12.39 -4.47 3.41
C TRP A 106 11.54 -4.14 2.19
N LEU A 107 12.04 -4.44 1.00
CA LEU A 107 11.31 -4.32 -0.27
C LEU A 107 11.75 -5.42 -1.25
N ASN A 108 10.86 -5.87 -2.13
CA ASN A 108 11.19 -6.85 -3.17
C ASN A 108 10.28 -6.75 -4.42
N MET A 109 10.81 -7.14 -5.57
CA MET A 109 10.14 -7.39 -6.85
C MET A 109 10.11 -8.91 -7.11
N TYR A 110 8.96 -9.57 -6.96
CA TYR A 110 8.89 -11.03 -7.03
C TYR A 110 7.58 -11.56 -7.64
N THR A 111 7.61 -12.75 -8.22
CA THR A 111 6.43 -13.46 -8.73
C THR A 111 5.80 -14.29 -7.60
N VAL A 112 4.50 -14.12 -7.35
CA VAL A 112 3.76 -14.88 -6.32
C VAL A 112 2.41 -15.38 -6.84
N GLN A 113 2.14 -16.67 -6.71
CA GLN A 113 0.84 -17.23 -7.09
C GLN A 113 -0.24 -16.89 -6.05
N PRO A 114 -1.51 -16.66 -6.45
CA PRO A 114 -2.04 -16.58 -7.82
C PRO A 114 -2.01 -15.15 -8.40
N HIS A 115 -1.16 -14.25 -7.88
CA HIS A 115 -1.22 -12.81 -8.15
C HIS A 115 -0.30 -12.32 -9.29
N GLY A 116 0.74 -13.09 -9.65
CA GLY A 116 1.73 -12.72 -10.65
C GLY A 116 2.88 -11.91 -10.08
N ASP A 117 3.52 -11.09 -10.91
CA ASP A 117 4.64 -10.23 -10.54
C ASP A 117 4.15 -9.05 -9.68
N VAL A 118 4.76 -8.87 -8.51
CA VAL A 118 4.39 -7.85 -7.52
C VAL A 118 5.59 -7.08 -6.99
N PHE A 119 5.35 -5.82 -6.63
CA PHE A 119 6.22 -5.06 -5.73
C PHE A 119 5.64 -5.12 -4.32
N GLU A 120 6.46 -5.38 -3.31
CA GLU A 120 6.03 -5.31 -1.90
C GLU A 120 7.06 -4.54 -1.06
N ILE A 121 6.55 -3.75 -0.11
CA ILE A 121 7.35 -3.09 0.95
C ILE A 121 6.87 -3.54 2.32
N ARG A 122 7.77 -3.62 3.30
CA ARG A 122 7.46 -3.94 4.71
C ARG A 122 8.28 -3.11 5.69
N VAL A 123 7.67 -2.81 6.83
CA VAL A 123 8.32 -2.30 8.04
C VAL A 123 8.80 -3.46 8.93
N ALA A 124 9.58 -3.18 9.98
CA ALA A 124 10.21 -4.20 10.83
C ALA A 124 9.19 -5.09 11.55
N GLU A 125 8.01 -4.56 11.85
CA GLU A 125 6.88 -5.26 12.47
C GLU A 125 6.12 -6.19 11.49
N GLY A 126 6.58 -6.28 10.23
CA GLY A 126 6.04 -7.18 9.21
C GLY A 126 4.80 -6.67 8.46
N TYR A 127 4.20 -5.54 8.90
CA TYR A 127 3.19 -4.83 8.12
C TYR A 127 3.79 -4.31 6.80
N GLY A 128 2.94 -4.14 5.78
CA GLY A 128 3.41 -3.79 4.46
C GLY A 128 2.30 -3.50 3.47
N ALA A 129 2.70 -2.97 2.32
CA ALA A 129 1.84 -2.72 1.17
C ALA A 129 2.42 -3.42 -0.06
N ARG A 130 1.53 -3.84 -0.96
CA ARG A 130 1.86 -4.58 -2.18
C ARG A 130 1.12 -3.97 -3.35
N TRP A 131 1.80 -3.87 -4.48
CA TRP A 131 1.26 -3.47 -5.78
C TRP A 131 1.61 -4.53 -6.84
N SER A 132 0.97 -4.47 -8.01
CA SER A 132 1.50 -5.10 -9.24
C SER A 132 2.93 -4.62 -9.57
N LYS A 133 3.64 -5.37 -10.42
CA LYS A 133 4.97 -5.03 -10.97
C LYS A 133 5.11 -3.57 -11.40
N ASP A 134 4.06 -3.02 -12.01
CA ASP A 134 4.02 -1.66 -12.57
C ASP A 134 3.58 -0.58 -11.56
N GLY A 135 3.23 -0.98 -10.33
CA GLY A 135 2.87 -0.06 -9.23
C GLY A 135 1.42 0.42 -9.20
N TYR A 136 0.48 -0.23 -9.91
CA TYR A 136 -0.88 0.30 -10.13
C TYR A 136 -2.02 -0.33 -9.30
N LYS A 137 -1.86 -1.54 -8.76
CA LYS A 137 -2.98 -2.37 -8.24
C LYS A 137 -2.64 -3.09 -6.95
#